data_AF-D8QGG2-F1
#
_entry.id   AF-D8QGG2-F1
#
_cell.length_a   1.000
_cell.length_b   1.000
_cell.length_c   1.000
_cell.angle_alpha   90.00
_cell.angle_beta   90.00
_cell.angle_gamma   90.00
#
_symmetry.space_group_name_H-M   'P 1'
#
loop_
_entity.id
_entity.type
_entity.pdbx_description
1 polymer ?
#
loop_
_entity_poly.entity_id
_entity_poly.type
_entity_poly.pdbx_seq_one_letter_code
_entity_poly.pdbx_strand_id
1 'polypeptide(L)'
;MSVEKAGSIQIDDAVAIHDLKELGYEQELVRSRGLPHILFMTLTILAVPCGLAAPIATSLVGGGPASMFWGLLVVSLFTLAVALSLAEIASKYPTSGGAYYWTYQLAPRRYRLVLSYITGWLIVTGDWMLALSAAFGTAQFFVAGVGIYHPEWEATAWQTYLIFLGILLVIGIFCIFFNQYLPLLEIISACWIVLGLIALLISLSVRAQAGRHSAEFAFTHFDASFSGWPAGWTFFIGLFPAGYTFSGVGMIASMAEEVHKPALNVPRAMVWSVPIGWLMGVVFILPINFTLPDVAELLQVSSVQPIAVISTMVMGSKGGGFGMWFIIFGIALFCSISINCAASRATWSFARDKGLPFHATFAEITLVGTASSSSNDLPLNALLLSLAIQALLGLIHLGSSAAFNAFVGVEVMCLGASYAIPIIAVMVGARGGVEDATYSLGKWGWACNIIAVLWVALEMVLFSMPAVLPVEKETMIVDYRPAADERYADYASVVFVGFAAISAGWYMINGRFHYAGPPVAKQLEADD
;
A
#
# COMPACT_ATOMS: atom_id res chain seq x y z
N MET A 1 16.77 15.49 31.66
CA MET A 1 15.81 15.32 30.54
C MET A 1 15.75 13.88 29.97
N SER A 2 16.77 13.03 30.11
CA SER A 2 16.73 11.64 29.59
C SER A 2 16.07 10.62 30.52
N VAL A 3 16.25 10.74 31.85
CA VAL A 3 15.70 9.76 32.83
C VAL A 3 14.18 9.89 33.00
N GLU A 4 13.67 11.11 33.04
CA GLU A 4 12.24 11.41 33.20
C GLU A 4 11.43 11.01 31.95
N LYS A 5 12.04 11.14 30.77
CA LYS A 5 11.47 10.68 29.49
C LYS A 5 11.49 9.15 29.37
N ALA A 6 12.53 8.49 29.91
CA ALA A 6 12.57 7.02 29.98
C ALA A 6 11.53 6.47 30.97
N GLY A 7 11.35 7.11 32.13
CA GLY A 7 10.36 6.72 33.13
C GLY A 7 8.91 6.90 32.65
N SER A 8 8.61 7.96 31.90
CA SER A 8 7.28 8.13 31.29
C SER A 8 6.98 7.08 30.22
N ILE A 9 7.95 6.75 29.35
CA ILE A 9 7.79 5.68 28.34
C ILE A 9 7.49 4.33 29.00
N GLN A 10 8.15 3.98 30.10
CA GLN A 10 7.88 2.72 30.82
C GLN A 10 6.46 2.63 31.40
N ILE A 11 5.95 3.74 31.94
CA ILE A 11 4.56 3.80 32.47
C ILE A 11 3.57 3.67 31.31
N ASP A 12 3.81 4.41 30.22
CA ASP A 12 2.97 4.42 29.04
C ASP A 12 2.91 3.04 28.36
N ASP A 13 4.04 2.32 28.33
CA ASP A 13 4.10 0.96 27.83
C ASP A 13 3.35 0.00 28.73
N ALA A 14 3.49 0.10 30.05
CA ALA A 14 2.74 -0.73 31.00
C ALA A 14 1.21 -0.60 30.84
N VAL A 15 0.72 0.63 30.64
CA VAL A 15 -0.71 0.88 30.33
C VAL A 15 -1.08 0.22 29.00
N ALA A 16 -0.26 0.37 27.96
CA ALA A 16 -0.54 -0.25 26.67
C ALA A 16 -0.49 -1.80 26.70
N ILE A 17 0.27 -2.42 27.62
CA ILE A 17 0.23 -3.88 27.84
C ILE A 17 -1.09 -4.26 28.51
N HIS A 18 -1.48 -3.51 29.53
CA HIS A 18 -2.73 -3.73 30.26
C HIS A 18 -3.95 -3.60 29.33
N ASP A 19 -4.03 -2.55 28.52
CA ASP A 19 -5.12 -2.33 27.57
C ASP A 19 -5.20 -3.46 26.53
N LEU A 20 -4.06 -3.93 26.02
CA LEU A 20 -4.02 -5.06 25.09
C LEU A 20 -4.55 -6.36 25.74
N LYS A 21 -4.28 -6.54 27.04
CA LYS A 21 -4.81 -7.65 27.82
C LYS A 21 -6.31 -7.54 28.11
N GLU A 22 -6.86 -6.33 28.22
CA GLU A 22 -8.31 -6.12 28.24
C GLU A 22 -8.98 -6.49 26.90
N LEU A 23 -8.26 -6.32 25.80
CA LEU A 23 -8.67 -6.74 24.46
C LEU A 23 -8.48 -8.25 24.20
N GLY A 24 -7.92 -8.97 25.18
CA GLY A 24 -7.78 -10.42 25.18
C GLY A 24 -6.48 -10.95 24.57
N TYR A 25 -5.49 -10.09 24.31
CA TYR A 25 -4.17 -10.49 23.82
C TYR A 25 -3.09 -10.30 24.88
N GLU A 26 -2.13 -11.22 24.91
CA GLU A 26 -0.86 -11.01 25.59
C GLU A 26 0.11 -10.32 24.63
N GLN A 27 0.99 -9.47 25.15
CA GLN A 27 1.97 -8.78 24.32
C GLN A 27 3.10 -9.74 23.92
N GLU A 28 3.25 -9.98 22.62
CA GLU A 28 4.32 -10.85 22.11
C GLU A 28 5.42 -10.06 21.36
N LEU A 29 5.12 -8.86 20.86
CA LEU A 29 6.09 -8.00 20.18
C LEU A 29 6.61 -6.87 21.08
N VAL A 30 7.89 -6.52 20.89
CA VAL A 30 8.57 -5.47 21.66
C VAL A 30 8.18 -4.09 21.13
N ARG A 31 7.73 -3.20 22.02
CA ARG A 31 7.44 -1.81 21.67
C ARG A 31 8.74 -1.04 21.46
N SER A 32 8.89 -0.47 20.27
CA SER A 32 10.09 0.25 19.84
C SER A 32 9.79 1.54 19.07
N ARG A 33 8.53 1.78 18.70
CA ARG A 33 8.13 2.86 17.80
C ARG A 33 7.28 3.92 18.51
N GLY A 34 7.79 5.15 18.51
CA GLY A 34 6.99 6.35 18.83
C GLY A 34 6.25 6.91 17.62
N LEU A 35 5.48 7.99 17.82
CA LEU A 35 4.73 8.67 16.75
C LEU A 35 5.57 9.05 15.50
N PRO A 36 6.79 9.62 15.61
CA PRO A 36 7.55 9.96 14.41
C PRO A 36 7.92 8.73 13.58
N HIS A 37 8.32 7.64 14.23
CA HIS A 37 8.69 6.39 13.56
C HIS A 37 7.50 5.80 12.81
N ILE A 38 6.32 5.78 13.43
CA ILE A 38 5.13 5.17 12.83
C ILE A 38 4.52 6.05 11.73
N LEU A 39 4.61 7.38 11.87
CA LEU A 39 4.24 8.32 10.80
C LEU A 39 5.19 8.20 9.61
N PHE A 40 6.50 8.17 9.84
CA PHE A 40 7.48 7.99 8.77
C PHE A 40 7.34 6.63 8.09
N MET A 41 7.12 5.56 8.85
CA MET A 41 6.82 4.24 8.27
C MET A 41 5.59 4.28 7.38
N THR A 42 4.51 4.96 7.81
CA THR A 42 3.31 5.10 6.97
C THR A 42 3.63 5.90 5.70
N LEU A 43 4.38 6.99 5.79
CA LEU A 43 4.80 7.77 4.60
C LEU A 43 5.75 6.99 3.68
N THR A 44 6.60 6.12 4.24
CA THR A 44 7.45 5.19 3.48
C THR A 44 6.60 4.13 2.79
N ILE A 45 5.57 3.59 3.43
CA ILE A 45 4.63 2.63 2.82
C ILE A 45 3.87 3.28 1.66
N LEU A 46 3.38 4.51 1.84
CA LEU A 46 2.70 5.23 0.75
C LEU A 46 3.67 5.59 -0.38
N ALA A 47 4.94 5.88 -0.05
CA ALA A 47 6.01 6.24 -0.98
C ALA A 47 5.54 7.08 -2.16
N VAL A 48 4.86 8.19 -1.87
CA VAL A 48 4.04 8.94 -2.85
C VAL A 48 4.73 9.16 -4.21
N PRO A 49 6.03 9.55 -4.30
CA PRO A 49 6.69 9.69 -5.60
C PRO A 49 6.73 8.38 -6.40
N CYS A 50 7.06 7.26 -5.74
CA CYS A 50 7.09 5.94 -6.36
C CYS A 50 5.67 5.48 -6.72
N GLY A 51 4.70 5.67 -5.81
CA GLY A 51 3.32 5.25 -6.02
C GLY A 51 2.62 5.99 -7.15
N LEU A 52 2.97 7.25 -7.39
CA LEU A 52 2.49 8.02 -8.54
C LEU A 52 3.28 7.72 -9.81
N ALA A 53 4.59 7.46 -9.69
CA ALA A 53 5.47 7.23 -10.82
C ALA A 53 5.27 5.86 -11.50
N ALA A 54 5.08 4.80 -10.72
CA ALA A 54 5.01 3.44 -11.27
C ALA A 54 3.79 3.25 -12.21
N PRO A 55 2.56 3.63 -11.81
CA PRO A 55 1.40 3.58 -12.70
C PRO A 55 1.18 4.87 -13.51
N ILE A 56 2.18 5.76 -13.67
CA ILE A 56 1.99 7.10 -14.30
C ILE A 56 1.38 7.03 -15.72
N ALA A 57 1.66 5.94 -16.46
CA ALA A 57 1.07 5.69 -17.77
C ALA A 57 -0.47 5.71 -17.75
N THR A 58 -1.09 5.23 -16.67
CA THR A 58 -2.55 5.21 -16.53
C THR A 58 -3.12 6.62 -16.39
N SER A 59 -2.43 7.55 -15.71
CA SER A 59 -2.85 8.95 -15.68
C SER A 59 -2.60 9.68 -16.99
N LEU A 60 -1.52 9.36 -17.72
CA LEU A 60 -1.26 9.92 -19.06
C LEU A 60 -2.39 9.56 -20.04
N VAL A 61 -2.83 8.30 -20.02
CA VAL A 61 -4.01 7.83 -20.77
C VAL A 61 -5.31 8.42 -20.19
N GLY A 62 -5.39 8.54 -18.87
CA GLY A 62 -6.54 9.00 -18.10
C GLY A 62 -6.72 10.51 -18.04
N GLY A 63 -6.28 11.26 -19.06
CA GLY A 63 -6.47 12.71 -19.13
C GLY A 63 -5.23 13.57 -18.89
N GLY A 64 -4.07 12.99 -18.56
CA GLY A 64 -2.81 13.71 -18.45
C GLY A 64 -2.77 14.73 -17.29
N PRO A 65 -2.25 15.96 -17.51
CA PRO A 65 -1.95 16.92 -16.44
C PRO A 65 -3.12 17.22 -15.49
N ALA A 66 -4.33 17.45 -16.02
CA ALA A 66 -5.50 17.76 -15.21
C ALA A 66 -5.90 16.61 -14.29
N SER A 67 -5.89 15.36 -14.78
CA SER A 67 -6.22 14.20 -13.95
C SER A 67 -5.13 13.87 -12.95
N MET A 68 -3.86 14.05 -13.30
CA MET A 68 -2.75 13.90 -12.35
C MET A 68 -2.87 14.86 -11.16
N PHE A 69 -3.15 16.15 -11.40
CA PHE A 69 -3.22 17.14 -10.32
C PHE A 69 -4.55 17.10 -9.54
N TRP A 70 -5.69 17.19 -10.25
CA TRP A 70 -7.00 17.21 -9.59
C TRP A 70 -7.41 15.83 -9.08
N GLY A 71 -7.03 14.76 -9.79
CA GLY A 71 -7.25 13.39 -9.32
C GLY A 71 -6.53 13.13 -8.01
N LEU A 72 -5.29 13.61 -7.85
CA LEU A 72 -4.57 13.53 -6.57
C LEU A 72 -5.35 14.22 -5.44
N LEU A 73 -5.85 15.44 -5.66
CA LEU A 73 -6.65 16.15 -4.65
C LEU A 73 -7.93 15.40 -4.28
N VAL A 74 -8.66 14.92 -5.29
CA VAL A 74 -9.93 14.20 -5.11
C VAL A 74 -9.70 12.91 -4.33
N VAL A 75 -8.72 12.09 -4.73
CA VAL A 75 -8.39 10.85 -4.03
C VAL A 75 -7.96 11.15 -2.60
N SER A 76 -7.03 12.09 -2.38
CA SER A 76 -6.57 12.40 -1.01
C SER A 76 -7.70 12.87 -0.10
N LEU A 77 -8.69 13.62 -0.61
CA LEU A 77 -9.85 14.04 0.19
C LEU A 77 -10.72 12.84 0.60
N PHE A 78 -10.97 11.92 -0.31
CA PHE A 78 -11.76 10.73 -0.02
C PHE A 78 -11.02 9.71 0.86
N THR A 79 -9.73 9.46 0.59
CA THR A 79 -8.88 8.65 1.46
C THR A 79 -8.78 9.27 2.85
N LEU A 80 -8.79 10.59 3.00
CA LEU A 80 -8.79 11.22 4.33
C LEU A 80 -10.03 10.83 5.14
N ALA A 81 -11.20 10.71 4.50
CA ALA A 81 -12.42 10.22 5.16
C ALA A 81 -12.28 8.74 5.59
N VAL A 82 -11.65 7.90 4.75
CA VAL A 82 -11.31 6.50 5.12
C VAL A 82 -10.36 6.49 6.32
N ALA A 83 -9.27 7.25 6.26
CA ALA A 83 -8.25 7.32 7.30
C ALA A 83 -8.81 7.82 8.63
N LEU A 84 -9.68 8.85 8.62
CA LEU A 84 -10.37 9.34 9.82
C LEU A 84 -11.26 8.27 10.43
N SER A 85 -12.03 7.56 9.60
CA SER A 85 -12.94 6.49 10.06
C SER A 85 -12.17 5.33 10.68
N LEU A 86 -11.07 4.90 10.04
CA LEU A 86 -10.20 3.85 10.58
C LEU A 86 -9.45 4.32 11.84
N ALA A 87 -9.02 5.58 11.90
CA ALA A 87 -8.33 6.14 13.05
C ALA A 87 -9.21 6.16 14.30
N GLU A 88 -10.50 6.47 14.17
CA GLU A 88 -11.46 6.38 15.26
C GLU A 88 -11.56 4.96 15.80
N ILE A 89 -11.74 3.97 14.91
CA ILE A 89 -11.83 2.55 15.27
C ILE A 89 -10.52 2.06 15.91
N ALA A 90 -9.37 2.37 15.30
CA ALA A 90 -8.05 1.99 15.79
C ALA A 90 -7.73 2.62 17.15
N SER A 91 -8.30 3.78 17.47
CA SER A 91 -8.11 4.43 18.77
C SER A 91 -8.86 3.74 19.91
N LYS A 92 -9.95 3.03 19.60
CA LYS A 92 -10.71 2.21 20.54
C LYS A 92 -10.14 0.79 20.64
N TYR A 93 -9.69 0.23 19.51
CA TYR A 93 -9.19 -1.14 19.41
C TYR A 93 -7.77 -1.20 18.80
N PRO A 94 -6.73 -0.72 19.52
CA PRO A 94 -5.36 -0.62 19.01
C PRO A 94 -4.62 -1.98 19.00
N THR A 95 -5.08 -2.94 18.20
CA THR A 95 -4.48 -4.28 18.09
C THR A 95 -3.80 -4.50 16.73
N SER A 96 -2.78 -5.38 16.69
CA SER A 96 -2.12 -5.79 15.45
C SER A 96 -3.01 -6.63 14.52
N GLY A 97 -4.21 -7.02 14.97
CA GLY A 97 -5.23 -7.64 14.12
C GLY A 97 -5.95 -6.65 13.20
N GLY A 98 -5.87 -5.34 13.48
CA GLY A 98 -6.42 -4.30 12.61
C GLY A 98 -7.88 -4.56 12.22
N ALA A 99 -8.19 -4.42 10.92
CA ALA A 99 -9.57 -4.42 10.43
C ALA A 99 -10.36 -5.72 10.66
N TYR A 100 -9.73 -6.90 10.70
CA TYR A 100 -10.48 -8.13 11.01
C TYR A 100 -10.86 -8.21 12.49
N TYR A 101 -9.99 -7.72 13.39
CA TYR A 101 -10.29 -7.60 14.81
C TYR A 101 -11.42 -6.60 15.04
N TRP A 102 -11.32 -5.42 14.43
CA TRP A 102 -12.35 -4.38 14.50
C TRP A 102 -13.70 -4.89 14.02
N THR A 103 -13.72 -5.59 12.90
CA THR A 103 -14.93 -6.20 12.36
C THR A 103 -15.54 -7.19 13.35
N TYR A 104 -14.74 -8.00 14.04
CA TYR A 104 -15.28 -8.95 15.00
C TYR A 104 -15.94 -8.28 16.21
N GLN A 105 -15.36 -7.18 16.73
CA GLN A 105 -15.92 -6.46 17.87
C GLN A 105 -17.16 -5.65 17.50
N LEU A 106 -17.20 -5.10 16.28
CA LEU A 106 -18.22 -4.13 15.87
C LEU A 106 -19.38 -4.76 15.09
N ALA A 107 -19.18 -5.91 14.45
CA ALA A 107 -20.22 -6.54 13.67
C ALA A 107 -21.29 -7.21 14.56
N PRO A 108 -22.54 -7.33 14.07
CA PRO A 108 -23.59 -8.05 14.78
C PRO A 108 -23.17 -9.50 15.10
N ARG A 109 -23.50 -9.97 16.31
CA ARG A 109 -23.09 -11.29 16.85
C ARG A 109 -23.33 -12.46 15.89
N ARG A 110 -24.41 -12.42 15.10
CA ARG A 110 -24.75 -13.46 14.13
C ARG A 110 -23.74 -13.58 12.99
N TYR A 111 -23.11 -12.48 12.58
CA TYR A 111 -22.27 -12.41 11.38
C TYR A 111 -20.79 -12.13 11.69
N ARG A 112 -20.44 -11.73 12.92
CA ARG A 112 -19.10 -11.27 13.28
C ARG A 112 -17.98 -12.27 12.94
N LEU A 113 -18.22 -13.57 13.09
CA LEU A 113 -17.23 -14.62 12.78
C LEU A 113 -16.90 -14.65 11.28
N VAL A 114 -17.93 -14.72 10.44
CA VAL A 114 -17.79 -14.80 8.98
C VAL A 114 -17.20 -13.50 8.43
N LEU A 115 -17.72 -12.36 8.89
CA LEU A 115 -17.24 -11.06 8.43
C LEU A 115 -15.79 -10.80 8.85
N SER A 116 -15.41 -11.14 10.08
CA SER A 116 -14.01 -11.04 10.53
C SER A 116 -13.10 -11.95 9.70
N TYR A 117 -13.51 -13.19 9.44
CA TYR A 117 -12.75 -14.11 8.61
C TYR A 117 -12.52 -13.60 7.18
N ILE A 118 -13.58 -13.12 6.52
CA ILE A 118 -13.49 -12.52 5.18
C ILE A 118 -12.55 -11.31 5.22
N THR A 119 -12.72 -10.44 6.22
CA THR A 119 -11.88 -9.25 6.38
C THR A 119 -10.40 -9.63 6.58
N GLY A 120 -10.10 -10.65 7.38
CA GLY A 120 -8.73 -11.11 7.60
C GLY A 120 -8.07 -11.63 6.33
N TRP A 121 -8.80 -12.40 5.52
CA TRP A 121 -8.31 -12.82 4.20
C TRP A 121 -8.12 -11.67 3.22
N LEU A 122 -9.02 -10.68 3.22
CA LEU A 122 -8.88 -9.49 2.39
C LEU A 122 -7.64 -8.67 2.78
N ILE A 123 -7.39 -8.47 4.08
CA ILE A 123 -6.18 -7.77 4.57
C ILE A 123 -4.93 -8.51 4.13
N VAL A 124 -4.81 -9.80 4.47
CA VAL A 124 -3.57 -10.56 4.22
C VAL A 124 -3.31 -10.70 2.71
N THR A 125 -4.36 -10.93 1.91
CA THR A 125 -4.23 -10.96 0.45
C THR A 125 -3.83 -9.59 -0.09
N GLY A 126 -4.48 -8.52 0.37
CA GLY A 126 -4.16 -7.15 -0.04
C GLY A 126 -2.71 -6.77 0.29
N ASP A 127 -2.26 -7.08 1.51
CA ASP A 127 -0.88 -6.84 1.94
C ASP A 127 0.14 -7.65 1.12
N TRP A 128 -0.15 -8.90 0.77
CA TRP A 128 0.71 -9.70 -0.10
C TRP A 128 0.76 -9.16 -1.53
N MET A 129 -0.37 -8.69 -2.07
CA MET A 129 -0.42 -8.13 -3.43
C MET A 129 0.29 -6.77 -3.48
N LEU A 130 0.12 -5.91 -2.47
CA LEU A 130 0.85 -4.65 -2.37
C LEU A 130 2.35 -4.86 -2.19
N ALA A 131 2.76 -5.85 -1.38
CA ALA A 131 4.16 -6.20 -1.26
C ALA A 131 4.75 -6.69 -2.59
N LEU A 132 3.99 -7.52 -3.33
CA LEU A 132 4.34 -8.01 -4.65
C LEU A 132 4.52 -6.86 -5.66
N SER A 133 3.52 -5.98 -5.77
CA SER A 133 3.52 -4.88 -6.73
C SER A 133 4.64 -3.87 -6.44
N ALA A 134 4.90 -3.54 -5.17
CA ALA A 134 5.99 -2.67 -4.78
C ALA A 134 7.38 -3.26 -5.08
N ALA A 135 7.61 -4.54 -4.72
CA ALA A 135 8.88 -5.21 -4.96
C ALA A 135 9.13 -5.41 -6.47
N PHE A 136 8.09 -5.76 -7.23
CA PHE A 136 8.18 -5.91 -8.68
C PHE A 136 8.35 -4.57 -9.39
N GLY A 137 7.63 -3.53 -8.96
CA GLY A 137 7.82 -2.15 -9.42
C GLY A 137 9.25 -1.65 -9.19
N THR A 138 9.85 -2.03 -8.06
CA THR A 138 11.26 -1.76 -7.76
C THR A 138 12.20 -2.47 -8.74
N ALA A 139 11.91 -3.72 -9.10
CA ALA A 139 12.64 -4.44 -10.14
C ALA A 139 12.50 -3.77 -11.53
N GLN A 140 11.31 -3.26 -11.87
CA GLN A 140 11.09 -2.50 -13.10
C GLN A 140 11.85 -1.19 -13.11
N PHE A 141 11.92 -0.49 -11.97
CA PHE A 141 12.81 0.66 -11.85
C PHE A 141 14.27 0.26 -12.07
N PHE A 142 14.74 -0.85 -11.51
CA PHE A 142 16.10 -1.33 -11.76
C PHE A 142 16.38 -1.51 -13.26
N VAL A 143 15.48 -2.20 -13.99
CA VAL A 143 15.57 -2.37 -15.44
C VAL A 143 15.59 -1.03 -16.17
N ALA A 144 14.69 -0.11 -15.81
CA ALA A 144 14.62 1.22 -16.41
C ALA A 144 15.92 2.02 -16.21
N GLY A 145 16.59 1.87 -15.06
CA GLY A 145 17.87 2.50 -14.77
C GLY A 145 19.00 2.05 -15.71
N VAL A 146 19.02 0.76 -16.07
CA VAL A 146 19.96 0.22 -17.06
C VAL A 146 19.63 0.75 -18.46
N GLY A 147 18.34 0.84 -18.80
CA GLY A 147 17.85 1.37 -20.07
C GLY A 147 18.26 2.81 -20.36
N ILE A 148 18.50 3.64 -19.34
CA ILE A 148 19.01 5.01 -19.51
C ILE A 148 20.37 5.04 -20.24
N TYR A 149 21.26 4.10 -19.92
CA TYR A 149 22.57 4.01 -20.57
C TYR A 149 22.56 3.09 -21.78
N HIS A 150 21.77 2.02 -21.75
CA HIS A 150 21.64 1.01 -22.79
C HIS A 150 20.21 0.98 -23.35
N PRO A 151 19.79 1.97 -24.17
CA PRO A 151 18.41 2.08 -24.64
C PRO A 151 17.99 0.94 -25.59
N GLU A 152 18.95 0.30 -26.25
CA GLU A 152 18.72 -0.85 -27.14
C GLU A 152 18.50 -2.17 -26.37
N TRP A 153 18.73 -2.17 -25.05
CA TRP A 153 18.57 -3.35 -24.23
C TRP A 153 17.21 -3.36 -23.56
N GLU A 154 16.39 -4.34 -23.94
CA GLU A 154 15.13 -4.63 -23.29
C GLU A 154 15.27 -5.91 -22.45
N ALA A 155 14.93 -5.82 -21.17
CA ALA A 155 14.94 -6.98 -20.30
C ALA A 155 13.83 -7.95 -20.72
N THR A 156 14.22 -9.18 -21.04
CA THR A 156 13.25 -10.26 -21.27
C THR A 156 12.50 -10.59 -19.97
N ALA A 157 11.29 -11.16 -20.07
CA ALA A 157 10.44 -11.45 -18.89
C ALA A 157 11.15 -12.28 -17.81
N TRP A 158 11.97 -13.27 -18.21
CA TRP A 158 12.74 -14.07 -17.25
C TRP A 158 13.87 -13.29 -16.57
N GLN A 159 14.51 -12.35 -17.27
CA GLN A 159 15.53 -11.47 -16.68
C GLN A 159 14.90 -10.55 -15.64
N THR A 160 13.76 -9.94 -15.97
CA THR A 160 12.97 -9.13 -15.04
C THR A 160 12.58 -9.92 -13.79
N TYR A 161 12.10 -11.17 -13.96
CA TYR A 161 11.75 -12.03 -12.84
C TYR A 161 12.95 -12.38 -11.95
N LEU A 162 14.14 -12.64 -12.53
CA LEU A 162 15.35 -12.87 -11.73
C LEU A 162 15.79 -11.62 -10.97
N ILE A 163 15.70 -10.44 -11.58
CA ILE A 163 15.96 -9.16 -10.90
C ILE A 163 14.99 -8.99 -9.72
N PHE A 164 13.70 -9.28 -9.94
CA PHE A 164 12.68 -9.29 -8.90
C PHE A 164 13.01 -10.24 -7.74
N LEU A 165 13.44 -11.48 -8.01
CA LEU A 165 13.90 -12.39 -6.96
C LEU A 165 15.12 -11.84 -6.21
N GLY A 166 16.04 -11.16 -6.91
CA GLY A 166 17.15 -10.45 -6.28
C GLY A 166 16.69 -9.34 -5.34
N ILE A 167 15.70 -8.54 -5.74
CA ILE A 167 15.08 -7.51 -4.91
C ILE A 167 14.39 -8.13 -3.69
N LEU A 168 13.63 -9.22 -3.85
CA LEU A 168 13.01 -9.93 -2.73
C LEU A 168 14.04 -10.46 -1.74
N LEU A 169 15.19 -10.97 -2.22
CA LEU A 169 16.29 -11.41 -1.36
C LEU A 169 16.85 -10.24 -0.55
N VAL A 170 17.08 -9.08 -1.17
CA VAL A 170 17.53 -7.87 -0.47
C VAL A 170 16.50 -7.45 0.59
N ILE A 171 15.22 -7.38 0.23
CA ILE A 171 14.14 -7.05 1.17
C ILE A 171 14.14 -8.02 2.35
N GLY A 172 14.18 -9.33 2.09
CA GLY A 172 14.23 -10.36 3.12
C GLY A 172 15.44 -10.20 4.05
N ILE A 173 16.63 -9.92 3.52
CA ILE A 173 17.83 -9.66 4.32
C ILE A 173 17.62 -8.47 5.25
N PHE A 174 17.06 -7.36 4.77
CA PHE A 174 16.79 -6.18 5.59
C PHE A 174 15.73 -6.46 6.66
N CYS A 175 14.61 -7.09 6.30
CA CYS A 175 13.54 -7.42 7.25
C CYS A 175 13.96 -8.44 8.32
N ILE A 176 14.86 -9.38 7.99
CA ILE A 176 15.32 -10.43 8.91
C ILE A 176 16.47 -9.94 9.80
N PHE A 177 17.55 -9.45 9.19
CA PHE A 177 18.80 -9.17 9.92
C PHE A 177 18.88 -7.73 10.46
N PHE A 178 18.12 -6.80 9.89
CA PHE A 178 18.14 -5.39 10.27
C PHE A 178 16.85 -4.94 10.96
N ASN A 179 16.04 -5.88 11.49
CA ASN A 179 14.77 -5.59 12.16
C ASN A 179 14.89 -4.54 13.27
N GLN A 180 15.89 -4.67 14.15
CA GLN A 180 16.19 -3.68 15.20
C GLN A 180 16.55 -2.28 14.67
N TYR A 181 17.05 -2.19 13.44
CA TYR A 181 17.43 -0.95 12.79
C TYR A 181 16.32 -0.39 11.88
N LEU A 182 15.20 -1.10 11.73
CA LEU A 182 14.07 -0.61 10.93
C LEU A 182 13.61 0.79 11.38
N PRO A 183 13.47 1.11 12.69
CA PRO A 183 13.12 2.47 13.09
C PRO A 183 14.10 3.54 12.59
N LEU A 184 15.40 3.23 12.52
CA LEU A 184 16.41 4.12 11.95
C LEU A 184 16.29 4.20 10.42
N LEU A 185 16.04 3.06 9.76
CA LEU A 185 15.80 3.02 8.31
C LEU A 185 14.57 3.83 7.92
N GLU A 186 13.52 3.87 8.75
CA GLU A 186 12.34 4.73 8.49
C GLU A 186 12.69 6.22 8.54
N ILE A 187 13.56 6.63 9.46
CA ILE A 187 14.03 8.03 9.51
C ILE A 187 14.89 8.34 8.28
N ILE A 188 15.79 7.42 7.89
CA ILE A 188 16.62 7.58 6.70
C ILE A 188 15.74 7.64 5.44
N SER A 189 14.76 6.76 5.33
CA SER A 189 13.77 6.74 4.24
C SER A 189 13.01 8.06 4.17
N ALA A 190 12.47 8.56 5.28
CA ALA A 190 11.78 9.84 5.31
C ALA A 190 12.67 11.00 4.86
N CYS A 191 13.92 11.05 5.33
CA CYS A 191 14.90 12.02 4.86
C CYS A 191 15.18 11.88 3.36
N TRP A 192 15.34 10.65 2.86
CA TRP A 192 15.57 10.36 1.45
C TRP A 192 14.41 10.82 0.58
N ILE A 193 13.16 10.58 1.00
CA ILE A 193 11.97 11.01 0.28
C ILE A 193 11.89 12.55 0.25
N VAL A 194 12.07 13.23 1.39
CA VAL A 194 11.98 14.70 1.45
C VAL A 194 13.08 15.37 0.63
N LEU A 195 14.33 14.95 0.82
CA LEU A 195 15.46 15.49 0.04
C LEU A 195 15.34 15.14 -1.44
N GLY A 196 14.88 13.93 -1.73
CA GLY A 196 14.62 13.45 -3.09
C GLY A 196 13.55 14.26 -3.80
N LEU A 197 12.44 14.57 -3.13
CA LEU A 197 11.37 15.42 -3.65
C LEU A 197 11.86 16.84 -3.95
N ILE A 198 12.64 17.43 -3.04
CA ILE A 198 13.24 18.76 -3.24
C ILE A 198 14.18 18.73 -4.45
N ALA A 199 15.02 17.69 -4.56
CA ALA A 199 15.92 17.52 -5.69
C ALA A 199 15.16 17.35 -7.01
N LEU A 200 14.14 16.49 -7.06
CA LEU A 200 13.27 16.30 -8.24
C LEU A 200 12.60 17.62 -8.64
N LEU A 201 12.00 18.34 -7.68
CA LEU A 201 11.37 19.64 -7.91
C LEU A 201 12.34 20.64 -8.53
N ILE A 202 13.51 20.83 -7.92
CA ILE A 202 14.51 21.81 -8.39
C ILE A 202 15.07 21.39 -9.75
N SER A 203 15.50 20.13 -9.89
CA SER A 203 16.17 19.64 -11.10
C SER A 203 15.26 19.71 -12.32
N LEU A 204 14.03 19.20 -12.23
CA LEU A 204 13.08 19.24 -13.34
C LEU A 204 12.68 20.69 -13.68
N SER A 205 12.38 21.52 -12.67
CA SER A 205 11.96 22.91 -12.88
C SER A 205 13.05 23.79 -13.50
N VAL A 206 14.31 23.59 -13.10
CA VAL A 206 15.45 24.40 -13.59
C VAL A 206 15.86 23.97 -15.00
N ARG A 207 16.01 22.66 -15.25
CA ARG A 207 16.55 22.15 -16.51
C ARG A 207 15.56 22.29 -17.66
N ALA A 208 14.33 21.79 -17.48
CA ALA A 208 13.21 21.94 -18.40
C ALA A 208 13.59 21.89 -19.91
N GLN A 209 14.48 20.97 -20.32
CA GLN A 209 14.99 20.95 -21.69
C GLN A 209 13.94 20.52 -22.71
N ALA A 210 12.96 19.72 -22.27
CA ALA A 210 11.77 19.37 -23.04
C ALA A 210 10.81 20.56 -23.26
N GLY A 211 11.13 21.74 -22.73
CA GLY A 211 10.28 22.92 -22.77
C GLY A 211 9.52 23.14 -21.46
N ARG A 212 8.78 24.24 -21.40
CA ARG A 212 7.90 24.59 -20.27
C ARG A 212 6.50 24.83 -20.79
N HIS A 213 5.53 24.28 -20.06
CA HIS A 213 4.12 24.52 -20.29
C HIS A 213 3.59 25.70 -19.47
N SER A 214 2.47 26.28 -19.90
CA SER A 214 1.78 27.32 -19.14
C SER A 214 1.12 26.74 -17.89
N ALA A 215 0.81 27.60 -16.91
CA ALA A 215 0.03 27.18 -15.75
C ALA A 215 -1.35 26.64 -16.17
N GLU A 216 -1.95 27.21 -17.21
CA GLU A 216 -3.19 26.69 -17.80
C GLU A 216 -3.01 25.23 -18.21
N PHE A 217 -1.98 24.91 -19.01
CA PHE A 217 -1.74 23.53 -19.41
C PHE A 217 -1.52 22.60 -18.20
N ALA A 218 -0.65 22.99 -17.26
CA ALA A 218 -0.28 22.15 -16.12
C ALA A 218 -1.46 21.82 -15.19
N PHE A 219 -2.48 22.69 -15.10
CA PHE A 219 -3.64 22.52 -14.22
C PHE A 219 -4.94 22.12 -14.92
N THR A 220 -5.09 22.40 -16.22
CA THR A 220 -6.38 22.25 -16.92
C THR A 220 -6.29 21.42 -18.20
N HIS A 221 -5.09 21.15 -18.74
CA HIS A 221 -5.00 20.33 -19.94
C HIS A 221 -5.49 18.92 -19.70
N PHE A 222 -6.46 18.51 -20.51
CA PHE A 222 -7.13 17.23 -20.42
C PHE A 222 -7.34 16.65 -21.81
N ASP A 223 -6.83 15.45 -22.04
CA ASP A 223 -7.00 14.71 -23.29
C ASP A 223 -7.65 13.34 -23.03
N ALA A 224 -8.89 13.16 -23.48
CA ALA A 224 -9.62 11.91 -23.32
C ALA A 224 -9.35 10.87 -24.43
N SER A 225 -8.66 11.27 -25.51
CA SER A 225 -8.60 10.50 -26.76
C SER A 225 -7.85 9.17 -26.63
N PHE A 226 -6.86 9.08 -25.73
CA PHE A 226 -6.04 7.87 -25.55
C PHE A 226 -6.78 6.71 -24.89
N SER A 227 -7.79 7.00 -24.07
CA SER A 227 -8.49 5.97 -23.28
C SER A 227 -9.60 5.24 -24.05
N GLY A 228 -10.15 5.83 -25.11
CA GLY A 228 -11.35 5.32 -25.79
C GLY A 228 -12.65 5.39 -24.97
N TRP A 229 -12.59 5.80 -23.70
CA TRP A 229 -13.74 6.01 -22.83
C TRP A 229 -14.33 7.42 -23.01
N PRO A 230 -15.60 7.64 -22.61
CA PRO A 230 -16.14 9.00 -22.50
C PRO A 230 -15.33 9.83 -21.50
N ALA A 231 -15.16 11.11 -21.78
CA ALA A 231 -14.31 12.03 -21.01
C ALA A 231 -14.49 11.95 -19.48
N GLY A 232 -15.72 11.78 -18.99
CA GLY A 232 -15.98 11.64 -17.56
C GLY A 232 -15.34 10.39 -16.95
N TRP A 233 -15.41 9.25 -17.63
CA TRP A 233 -14.78 8.00 -17.18
C TRP A 233 -13.26 8.03 -17.35
N THR A 234 -12.77 8.68 -18.40
CA THR A 234 -11.32 8.90 -18.60
C THR A 234 -10.68 9.63 -17.42
N PHE A 235 -11.36 10.64 -16.86
CA PHE A 235 -10.88 11.31 -15.65
C PHE A 235 -10.73 10.32 -14.48
N PHE A 236 -11.73 9.46 -14.25
CA PHE A 236 -11.67 8.43 -13.19
C PHE A 236 -10.51 7.45 -13.40
N ILE A 237 -10.21 7.04 -14.65
CA ILE A 237 -9.02 6.22 -14.95
C ILE A 237 -7.74 6.94 -14.51
N GLY A 238 -7.69 8.26 -14.68
CA GLY A 238 -6.55 9.05 -14.24
C GLY A 238 -6.33 9.12 -12.72
N LEU A 239 -7.31 8.74 -11.90
CA LEU A 239 -7.19 8.67 -10.44
C LEU A 239 -6.42 7.43 -9.97
N PHE A 240 -6.19 6.45 -10.84
CA PHE A 240 -5.62 5.14 -10.52
C PHE A 240 -4.27 5.23 -9.78
N PRO A 241 -3.29 6.06 -10.19
CA PRO A 241 -2.03 6.20 -9.45
C PRO A 241 -2.19 6.74 -8.04
N ALA A 242 -3.10 7.69 -7.84
CA ALA A 242 -3.36 8.23 -6.52
C ALA A 242 -4.08 7.20 -5.64
N GLY A 243 -5.05 6.46 -6.19
CA GLY A 243 -5.75 5.38 -5.48
C GLY A 243 -4.80 4.28 -5.02
N TYR A 244 -3.92 3.82 -5.93
CA TYR A 244 -2.82 2.90 -5.61
C TYR A 244 -1.96 3.43 -4.47
N THR A 245 -1.46 4.67 -4.60
CA THR A 245 -0.57 5.32 -3.63
C THR A 245 -1.17 5.35 -2.21
N PHE A 246 -2.47 5.64 -2.10
CA PHE A 246 -3.13 5.84 -0.81
C PHE A 246 -3.78 4.59 -0.21
N SER A 247 -3.81 3.48 -0.96
CA SER A 247 -4.41 2.22 -0.53
C SER A 247 -3.78 1.63 0.75
N GLY A 248 -2.48 1.85 0.96
CA GLY A 248 -1.73 1.32 2.11
C GLY A 248 -1.95 2.04 3.45
N VAL A 249 -2.82 3.05 3.53
CA VAL A 249 -2.96 3.91 4.73
C VAL A 249 -3.33 3.12 6.00
N GLY A 250 -4.11 2.04 5.87
CA GLY A 250 -4.57 1.23 6.99
C GLY A 250 -3.59 0.14 7.44
N MET A 251 -2.57 -0.18 6.62
CA MET A 251 -1.62 -1.26 6.92
C MET A 251 -0.88 -1.07 8.24
N ILE A 252 -0.64 0.19 8.62
CA ILE A 252 0.08 0.53 9.83
C ILE A 252 -0.59 0.01 11.11
N ALA A 253 -1.88 -0.36 11.04
CA ALA A 253 -2.58 -1.03 12.14
C ALA A 253 -1.88 -2.33 12.58
N SER A 254 -1.29 -3.08 11.66
CA SER A 254 -0.59 -4.34 12.00
C SER A 254 0.65 -4.12 12.88
N MET A 255 1.18 -2.90 12.92
CA MET A 255 2.30 -2.49 13.76
C MET A 255 1.90 -2.09 15.19
N ALA A 256 0.62 -2.14 15.55
CA ALA A 256 0.15 -1.61 16.84
C ALA A 256 0.88 -2.18 18.06
N GLU A 257 1.24 -3.47 18.07
CA GLU A 257 2.01 -4.09 19.16
C GLU A 257 3.49 -3.64 19.24
N GLU A 258 4.03 -3.00 18.20
CA GLU A 258 5.39 -2.46 18.23
C GLU A 258 5.42 -0.95 18.58
N VAL A 259 4.25 -0.34 18.87
CA VAL A 259 4.08 1.11 19.04
C VAL A 259 3.83 1.49 20.51
N HIS A 260 4.53 2.53 20.98
CA HIS A 260 4.23 3.19 22.26
C HIS A 260 2.91 3.96 22.14
N LYS A 261 2.01 3.89 23.14
CA LYS A 261 0.67 4.52 23.11
C LYS A 261 -0.10 4.26 21.80
N PRO A 262 -0.39 2.99 21.46
CA PRO A 262 -0.93 2.65 20.15
C PRO A 262 -2.31 3.27 19.89
N ALA A 263 -3.16 3.41 20.93
CA ALA A 263 -4.46 4.11 20.87
C ALA A 263 -4.38 5.58 20.43
N LEU A 264 -3.21 6.22 20.57
CA LEU A 264 -2.99 7.63 20.19
C LEU A 264 -2.14 7.73 18.93
N ASN A 265 -1.07 6.96 18.84
CA ASN A 265 -0.05 7.14 17.82
C ASN A 265 -0.42 6.50 16.49
N VAL A 266 -1.08 5.33 16.49
CA VAL A 266 -1.53 4.66 15.26
C VAL A 266 -2.60 5.50 14.53
N PRO A 267 -3.69 5.96 15.20
CA PRO A 267 -4.68 6.84 14.58
C PRO A 267 -4.09 8.13 14.00
N ARG A 268 -3.19 8.77 14.76
CA ARG A 268 -2.53 10.01 14.31
C ARG A 268 -1.66 9.78 13.08
N ALA A 269 -0.92 8.68 13.03
CA ALA A 269 -0.10 8.35 11.86
C ALA A 269 -0.95 8.11 10.61
N MET A 270 -2.06 7.36 10.73
CA MET A 270 -3.01 7.16 9.63
C MET A 270 -3.53 8.48 9.08
N VAL A 271 -4.09 9.35 9.95
CA VAL A 271 -4.70 10.61 9.52
C VAL A 271 -3.67 11.59 8.95
N TRP A 272 -2.53 11.78 9.62
CA TRP A 272 -1.52 12.76 9.17
C TRP A 272 -0.75 12.30 7.92
N SER A 273 -0.67 11.00 7.65
CA SER A 273 -0.02 10.49 6.44
C SER A 273 -0.70 10.96 5.15
N VAL A 274 -2.04 11.15 5.16
CA VAL A 274 -2.80 11.56 3.97
C VAL A 274 -2.53 13.01 3.54
N PRO A 275 -2.69 14.06 4.38
CA PRO A 275 -2.41 15.43 3.97
C PRO A 275 -0.92 15.68 3.71
N ILE A 276 -0.01 15.01 4.45
CA ILE A 276 1.42 15.08 4.17
C ILE A 276 1.72 14.42 2.82
N GLY A 277 1.15 13.24 2.56
CA GLY A 277 1.28 12.53 1.30
C GLY A 277 0.72 13.32 0.12
N TRP A 278 -0.43 13.99 0.29
CA TRP A 278 -1.00 14.88 -0.73
C TRP A 278 -0.03 16.00 -1.09
N LEU A 279 0.55 16.68 -0.09
CA LEU A 279 1.53 17.75 -0.31
C LEU A 279 2.77 17.22 -1.04
N MET A 280 3.25 16.04 -0.66
CA MET A 280 4.38 15.36 -1.34
C MET A 280 4.05 15.04 -2.80
N GLY A 281 2.82 14.57 -3.07
CA GLY A 281 2.33 14.31 -4.42
C GLY A 281 2.23 15.58 -5.26
N VAL A 282 1.77 16.69 -4.69
CA VAL A 282 1.75 18.00 -5.36
C VAL A 282 3.17 18.44 -5.75
N VAL A 283 4.13 18.33 -4.82
CA VAL A 283 5.54 18.66 -5.07
C VAL A 283 6.15 17.76 -6.15
N PHE A 284 5.70 16.51 -6.26
CA PHE A 284 6.14 15.56 -7.28
C PHE A 284 5.52 15.82 -8.66
N ILE A 285 4.19 15.99 -8.73
CA ILE A 285 3.43 16.07 -9.99
C ILE A 285 3.62 17.41 -10.68
N LEU A 286 3.62 18.53 -9.95
CA LEU A 286 3.71 19.86 -10.57
C LEU A 286 4.92 20.04 -11.50
N PRO A 287 6.18 19.78 -11.08
CA PRO A 287 7.31 19.93 -11.98
C PRO A 287 7.22 19.03 -13.21
N ILE A 288 6.64 17.83 -13.06
CA ILE A 288 6.39 16.91 -14.18
C ILE A 288 5.37 17.54 -15.15
N ASN A 289 4.21 18.00 -14.68
CA ASN A 289 3.20 18.62 -15.54
C ASN A 289 3.73 19.87 -16.28
N PHE A 290 4.55 20.69 -15.62
CA PHE A 290 5.15 21.88 -16.23
C PHE A 290 6.23 21.57 -17.26
N THR A 291 6.81 20.37 -17.23
CA THR A 291 7.91 19.96 -18.13
C THR A 291 7.56 18.71 -18.95
N LEU A 292 6.27 18.34 -18.98
CA LEU A 292 5.81 17.08 -19.54
C LEU A 292 6.11 17.03 -21.05
N PRO A 293 6.89 16.04 -21.54
CA PRO A 293 7.05 15.79 -22.96
C PRO A 293 5.74 15.40 -23.63
N ASP A 294 5.76 15.22 -24.95
CA ASP A 294 4.59 14.80 -25.70
C ASP A 294 4.04 13.46 -25.18
N VAL A 295 2.75 13.42 -24.85
CA VAL A 295 2.11 12.24 -24.25
C VAL A 295 2.07 11.07 -25.21
N ALA A 296 1.87 11.32 -26.52
CA ALA A 296 1.83 10.24 -27.50
C ALA A 296 3.21 9.59 -27.66
N GLU A 297 4.29 10.38 -27.62
CA GLU A 297 5.66 9.86 -27.58
C GLU A 297 5.89 8.99 -26.33
N LEU A 298 5.50 9.48 -25.14
CA LEU A 298 5.65 8.76 -23.88
C LEU A 298 4.90 7.42 -23.82
N LEU A 299 3.74 7.33 -24.48
CA LEU A 299 2.92 6.12 -24.55
C LEU A 299 3.39 5.12 -25.63
N GLN A 300 4.37 5.50 -26.46
CA GLN A 300 4.95 4.65 -27.51
C GLN A 300 6.32 4.08 -27.11
N VAL A 301 6.95 4.59 -26.05
CA VAL A 301 8.26 4.10 -25.64
C VAL A 301 8.15 2.69 -25.08
N SER A 302 9.02 1.79 -25.52
CA SER A 302 9.12 0.41 -25.02
C SER A 302 9.70 0.29 -23.60
N SER A 303 10.06 1.43 -22.98
CA SER A 303 10.49 1.48 -21.59
C SER A 303 9.34 1.14 -20.66
N VAL A 304 9.56 0.18 -19.77
CA VAL A 304 8.55 -0.28 -18.80
C VAL A 304 8.14 0.79 -17.78
N GLN A 305 8.93 1.89 -17.66
CA GLN A 305 8.66 2.97 -16.71
C GLN A 305 8.81 4.36 -17.37
N PRO A 306 7.70 5.00 -17.81
CA PRO A 306 7.74 6.30 -18.51
C PRO A 306 8.44 7.42 -17.73
N ILE A 307 8.40 7.38 -16.40
CA ILE A 307 9.04 8.40 -15.55
C ILE A 307 10.56 8.51 -15.79
N ALA A 308 11.24 7.40 -16.11
CA ALA A 308 12.67 7.41 -16.39
C ALA A 308 12.97 8.13 -17.71
N VAL A 309 12.09 7.95 -18.70
CA VAL A 309 12.15 8.62 -20.00
C VAL A 309 11.85 10.11 -19.84
N ILE A 310 10.76 10.46 -19.15
CA ILE A 310 10.41 11.85 -18.82
C ILE A 310 11.61 12.53 -18.15
N SER A 311 12.19 11.91 -17.13
CA SER A 311 13.33 12.46 -16.41
C SER A 311 14.54 12.68 -17.32
N THR A 312 14.82 11.75 -18.24
CA THR A 312 15.95 11.85 -19.16
C THR A 312 15.74 12.96 -20.20
N MET A 313 14.54 13.06 -20.77
CA MET A 313 14.17 14.10 -21.73
C MET A 313 14.20 15.50 -21.10
N VAL A 314 13.63 15.65 -19.90
CA VAL A 314 13.58 16.95 -19.20
C VAL A 314 14.97 17.39 -18.75
N MET A 315 15.82 16.46 -18.29
CA MET A 315 17.18 16.78 -17.85
C MET A 315 18.15 17.03 -19.00
N GLY A 316 17.87 16.45 -20.17
CA GLY A 316 18.67 16.60 -21.38
C GLY A 316 19.97 15.81 -21.41
N SER A 317 20.16 14.90 -20.45
CA SER A 317 21.36 14.09 -20.35
C SER A 317 21.08 12.78 -19.63
N LYS A 318 21.78 11.72 -20.05
CA LYS A 318 21.69 10.40 -19.40
C LYS A 318 22.06 10.46 -17.91
N GLY A 319 23.08 11.24 -17.56
CA GLY A 319 23.49 11.43 -16.16
C GLY A 319 22.43 12.14 -15.31
N GLY A 320 21.74 13.15 -15.86
CA GLY A 320 20.64 13.82 -15.18
C GLY A 320 19.43 12.91 -14.99
N GLY A 321 19.04 12.17 -16.03
CA GLY A 321 17.99 11.15 -15.96
C GLY A 321 18.29 10.07 -14.92
N PHE A 322 19.53 9.57 -14.90
CA PHE A 322 19.98 8.59 -13.90
C PHE A 322 19.94 9.14 -12.47
N GLY A 323 20.31 10.41 -12.26
CA GLY A 323 20.23 11.05 -10.94
C GLY A 323 18.79 11.10 -10.40
N MET A 324 17.81 11.44 -11.25
CA MET A 324 16.39 11.46 -10.87
C MET A 324 15.86 10.04 -10.64
N TRP A 325 16.22 9.10 -11.51
CA TRP A 325 15.92 7.69 -11.35
C TRP A 325 16.44 7.12 -10.02
N PHE A 326 17.68 7.43 -9.66
CA PHE A 326 18.32 6.90 -8.45
C PHE A 326 17.57 7.31 -7.17
N ILE A 327 17.03 8.54 -7.16
CA ILE A 327 16.17 9.01 -6.08
C ILE A 327 14.91 8.14 -5.99
N ILE A 328 14.18 7.98 -7.09
CA ILE A 328 12.92 7.21 -7.14
C ILE A 328 13.15 5.73 -6.80
N PHE A 329 14.22 5.13 -7.33
CA PHE A 329 14.62 3.75 -7.04
C PHE A 329 14.93 3.55 -5.55
N GLY A 330 15.64 4.49 -4.92
CA GLY A 330 15.89 4.45 -3.48
C GLY A 330 14.59 4.51 -2.66
N ILE A 331 13.64 5.37 -3.05
CA ILE A 331 12.32 5.45 -2.43
C ILE A 331 11.57 4.11 -2.57
N ALA A 332 11.58 3.52 -3.76
CA ALA A 332 10.92 2.24 -4.05
C ALA A 332 11.47 1.08 -3.21
N LEU A 333 12.81 1.04 -3.00
CA LEU A 333 13.46 0.03 -2.18
C LEU A 333 13.09 0.16 -0.69
N PHE A 334 13.14 1.39 -0.14
CA PHE A 334 12.71 1.61 1.25
C PHE A 334 11.23 1.28 1.46
N CYS A 335 10.38 1.71 0.53
CA CYS A 335 8.96 1.36 0.50
C CYS A 335 8.72 -0.13 0.56
N SER A 336 9.38 -0.89 -0.32
CA SER A 336 9.22 -2.34 -0.39
C SER A 336 9.64 -3.05 0.90
N ILE A 337 10.67 -2.55 1.59
CA ILE A 337 11.09 -3.06 2.91
C ILE A 337 10.02 -2.78 3.96
N SER A 338 9.49 -1.56 4.04
CA SER A 338 8.48 -1.19 5.03
C SER A 338 7.13 -1.89 4.82
N ILE A 339 6.70 -2.06 3.56
CA ILE A 339 5.49 -2.84 3.21
C ILE A 339 5.67 -4.30 3.61
N ASN A 340 6.79 -4.94 3.27
CA ASN A 340 7.03 -6.33 3.63
C ASN A 340 7.14 -6.53 5.15
N CYS A 341 7.69 -5.54 5.86
CA CYS A 341 7.66 -5.49 7.31
C CYS A 341 6.21 -5.48 7.82
N ALA A 342 5.34 -4.59 7.33
CA ALA A 342 3.94 -4.51 7.75
C ALA A 342 3.14 -5.78 7.40
N ALA A 343 3.30 -6.29 6.17
CA ALA A 343 2.62 -7.48 5.68
C ALA A 343 2.96 -8.74 6.51
N SER A 344 4.20 -8.86 7.01
CA SER A 344 4.56 -10.02 7.85
C SER A 344 3.84 -10.00 9.20
N ARG A 345 3.58 -8.83 9.80
CA ARG A 345 2.85 -8.73 11.08
C ARG A 345 1.35 -8.91 10.89
N ALA A 346 0.78 -8.45 9.77
CA ALA A 346 -0.61 -8.74 9.44
C ALA A 346 -0.84 -10.24 9.21
N THR A 347 0.08 -10.88 8.47
CA THR A 347 0.07 -12.33 8.24
C THR A 347 0.19 -13.09 9.56
N TRP A 348 1.13 -12.68 10.42
CA TRP A 348 1.32 -13.26 11.74
C TRP A 348 0.09 -13.08 12.65
N SER A 349 -0.49 -11.89 12.72
CA SER A 349 -1.63 -11.64 13.61
C SER A 349 -2.84 -12.49 13.18
N PHE A 350 -3.10 -12.61 11.88
CA PHE A 350 -4.18 -13.47 11.39
C PHE A 350 -3.89 -14.97 11.59
N ALA A 351 -2.62 -15.38 11.52
CA ALA A 351 -2.20 -16.72 11.92
C ALA A 351 -2.42 -16.96 13.43
N ARG A 352 -2.10 -15.98 14.29
CA ARG A 352 -2.30 -16.08 15.74
C ARG A 352 -3.76 -16.39 16.10
N ASP A 353 -4.70 -15.84 15.34
CA ASP A 353 -6.14 -16.10 15.49
C ASP A 353 -6.67 -17.28 14.65
N LYS A 354 -5.78 -18.17 14.20
CA LYS A 354 -6.10 -19.41 13.45
C LYS A 354 -6.83 -19.16 12.12
N GLY A 355 -6.64 -17.98 11.52
CA GLY A 355 -7.25 -17.61 10.25
C GLY A 355 -6.60 -18.29 9.02
N LEU A 356 -5.31 -18.64 9.13
CA LEU A 356 -4.51 -19.22 8.04
C LEU A 356 -4.33 -20.74 8.15
N PRO A 357 -4.10 -21.43 7.01
CA PRO A 357 -3.58 -22.80 7.03
C PRO A 357 -2.21 -22.84 7.71
N PHE A 358 -1.91 -23.94 8.42
CA PHE A 358 -0.67 -24.08 9.20
C PHE A 358 -0.40 -22.92 10.17
N HIS A 359 -1.47 -22.33 10.72
CA HIS A 359 -1.42 -21.17 11.59
C HIS A 359 -0.40 -21.30 12.73
N ALA A 360 -0.25 -22.49 13.33
CA ALA A 360 0.71 -22.72 14.41
C ALA A 360 2.15 -22.40 14.02
N THR A 361 2.54 -22.62 12.76
CA THR A 361 3.88 -22.30 12.23
C THR A 361 4.01 -20.81 11.97
N PHE A 362 3.01 -20.18 11.35
CA PHE A 362 3.08 -18.77 10.96
C PHE A 362 2.80 -17.79 12.11
N ALA A 363 2.18 -18.26 13.19
CA ALA A 363 1.98 -17.49 14.43
C ALA A 363 3.22 -17.48 15.34
N GLU A 364 4.23 -18.31 15.06
CA GLU A 364 5.44 -18.39 15.87
C GLU A 364 6.33 -17.15 15.67
N ILE A 365 6.76 -16.55 16.78
CA ILE A 365 7.78 -15.50 16.79
C ILE A 365 9.14 -16.16 16.98
N THR A 366 10.08 -15.82 16.09
CA THR A 366 11.43 -16.36 16.11
C THR A 366 12.42 -15.30 16.56
N LEU A 367 13.35 -15.70 17.42
CA LEU A 367 14.50 -14.88 17.82
C LEU A 367 15.61 -15.04 16.78
N VAL A 368 15.95 -13.95 16.08
CA VAL A 368 17.02 -13.96 15.06
C VAL A 368 18.22 -13.14 15.57
N GLY A 369 19.20 -13.81 16.19
CA GLY A 369 20.43 -13.15 16.67
C GLY A 369 21.17 -13.92 17.77
N THR A 370 22.39 -13.47 18.12
CA THR A 370 23.16 -14.01 19.24
C THR A 370 22.43 -13.75 20.57
N ALA A 371 22.44 -14.76 21.44
CA ALA A 371 21.61 -14.95 22.65
C ALA A 371 21.63 -13.86 23.75
N SER A 372 22.14 -12.65 23.48
CA SER A 372 22.31 -11.58 24.47
C SER A 372 21.40 -10.36 24.27
N SER A 373 20.51 -10.32 23.27
CA SER A 373 19.64 -9.16 23.04
C SER A 373 18.22 -9.59 22.67
N SER A 374 17.28 -9.40 23.59
CA SER A 374 15.83 -9.60 23.44
C SER A 374 15.16 -8.59 22.49
N SER A 375 15.85 -8.18 21.41
CA SER A 375 15.50 -7.03 20.57
C SER A 375 15.28 -7.38 19.09
N ASN A 376 15.36 -8.66 18.72
CA ASN A 376 15.21 -9.14 17.33
C ASN A 376 14.05 -10.13 17.17
N ASP A 377 13.01 -9.97 17.98
CA ASP A 377 11.79 -10.76 17.92
C ASP A 377 11.01 -10.33 16.68
N LEU A 378 10.82 -11.25 15.73
CA LEU A 378 10.03 -11.00 14.53
C LEU A 378 9.32 -12.28 14.07
N PRO A 379 8.16 -12.19 13.40
CA PRO A 379 7.46 -13.35 12.88
C PRO A 379 8.13 -13.83 11.58
N LEU A 380 9.23 -14.56 11.71
CA LEU A 380 10.08 -14.99 10.59
C LEU A 380 9.30 -15.87 9.61
N ASN A 381 8.54 -16.84 10.11
CA ASN A 381 7.76 -17.76 9.29
C ASN A 381 6.69 -17.01 8.46
N ALA A 382 6.04 -16.01 9.05
CA ALA A 382 5.06 -15.18 8.35
C ALA A 382 5.71 -14.31 7.27
N LEU A 383 6.90 -13.76 7.53
CA LEU A 383 7.67 -13.02 6.53
C LEU A 383 8.09 -13.92 5.36
N LEU A 384 8.63 -15.11 5.64
CA LEU A 384 9.03 -16.06 4.61
C LEU A 384 7.84 -16.54 3.78
N LEU A 385 6.67 -16.73 4.40
CA LEU A 385 5.44 -17.03 3.68
C LEU A 385 5.07 -15.90 2.71
N SER A 386 5.08 -14.65 3.18
CA SER A 386 4.79 -13.48 2.34
C SER A 386 5.75 -13.39 1.15
N LEU A 387 7.06 -13.54 1.38
CA LEU A 387 8.07 -13.51 0.32
C LEU A 387 7.92 -14.68 -0.67
N ALA A 388 7.57 -15.88 -0.18
CA ALA A 388 7.33 -17.05 -1.01
C ALA A 388 6.09 -16.88 -1.90
N ILE A 389 5.00 -16.32 -1.36
CA ILE A 389 3.79 -15.99 -2.12
C ILE A 389 4.12 -14.98 -3.22
N GLN A 390 4.87 -13.93 -2.89
CA GLN A 390 5.31 -12.94 -3.88
C GLN A 390 6.16 -13.58 -4.98
N ALA A 391 7.13 -14.44 -4.63
CA ALA A 391 7.96 -15.15 -5.61
C ALA A 391 7.11 -16.04 -6.54
N LEU A 392 6.15 -16.79 -5.99
CA LEU A 392 5.27 -17.66 -6.77
C LEU A 392 4.33 -16.88 -7.70
N LEU A 393 3.73 -15.80 -7.22
CA LEU A 393 2.86 -14.95 -8.04
C LEU A 393 3.64 -14.16 -9.09
N GLY A 394 4.90 -13.81 -8.81
CA GLY A 394 5.82 -13.22 -9.79
C GLY A 394 6.06 -14.09 -11.02
N LEU A 395 5.90 -15.42 -10.93
CA LEU A 395 6.02 -16.32 -12.09
C LEU A 395 4.97 -16.04 -13.17
N ILE A 396 3.82 -15.46 -12.81
CA ILE A 396 2.76 -15.11 -13.77
C ILE A 396 3.28 -14.11 -14.81
N HIS A 397 4.21 -13.24 -14.44
CA HIS A 397 4.84 -12.31 -15.37
C HIS A 397 5.61 -13.01 -16.51
N LEU A 398 6.06 -14.25 -16.32
CA LEU A 398 6.71 -15.02 -17.39
C LEU A 398 5.74 -15.41 -18.50
N GLY A 399 4.44 -15.50 -18.19
CA GLY A 399 3.38 -15.86 -19.13
C GLY A 399 2.64 -14.66 -19.68
N SER A 400 2.26 -13.70 -18.83
CA SER A 400 1.57 -12.47 -19.24
C SER A 400 1.90 -11.30 -18.31
N SER A 401 2.34 -10.19 -18.91
CA SER A 401 2.58 -8.92 -18.25
C SER A 401 1.27 -8.28 -17.75
N ALA A 402 0.18 -8.41 -18.53
CA ALA A 402 -1.14 -7.89 -18.18
C ALA A 402 -1.76 -8.65 -16.99
N ALA A 403 -1.66 -9.98 -16.99
CA ALA A 403 -2.12 -10.81 -15.87
C ALA A 403 -1.38 -10.46 -14.57
N PHE A 404 -0.10 -10.09 -14.66
CA PHE A 404 0.67 -9.63 -13.52
C PHE A 404 0.24 -8.23 -13.05
N ASN A 405 0.03 -7.28 -13.98
CA ASN A 405 -0.39 -5.92 -13.64
C ASN A 405 -1.75 -5.87 -12.93
N ALA A 406 -2.59 -6.90 -13.07
CA ALA A 406 -3.83 -7.04 -12.32
C ALA A 406 -3.64 -7.04 -10.80
N PHE A 407 -2.48 -7.45 -10.28
CA PHE A 407 -2.21 -7.43 -8.84
C PHE A 407 -2.25 -6.03 -8.22
N VAL A 408 -1.86 -5.01 -9.01
CA VAL A 408 -1.93 -3.58 -8.64
C VAL A 408 -3.38 -3.15 -8.38
N GLY A 409 -4.35 -3.71 -9.10
CA GLY A 409 -5.77 -3.42 -8.83
C GLY A 409 -6.36 -4.26 -7.71
N VAL A 410 -5.99 -5.52 -7.64
CA VAL A 410 -6.48 -6.46 -6.61
C VAL A 410 -6.11 -6.01 -5.21
N GLU A 411 -4.90 -5.50 -4.99
CA GLU A 411 -4.49 -5.00 -3.67
C GLU A 411 -5.40 -3.86 -3.20
N VAL A 412 -5.73 -2.91 -4.08
CA VAL A 412 -6.57 -1.75 -3.74
C VAL A 412 -7.98 -2.22 -3.42
N MET A 413 -8.51 -3.15 -4.22
CA MET A 413 -9.81 -3.76 -3.98
C MET A 413 -9.85 -4.53 -2.65
N CYS A 414 -8.83 -5.36 -2.36
CA CYS A 414 -8.74 -6.15 -1.14
C CYS A 414 -8.59 -5.27 0.10
N LEU A 415 -7.64 -4.33 0.10
CA LEU A 415 -7.41 -3.41 1.22
C LEU A 415 -8.62 -2.49 1.42
N GLY A 416 -9.13 -1.88 0.35
CA GLY A 416 -10.33 -1.04 0.39
C GLY A 416 -11.53 -1.77 0.97
N ALA A 417 -11.86 -2.98 0.45
CA ALA A 417 -12.94 -3.80 0.98
C ALA A 417 -12.72 -4.16 2.45
N SER A 418 -11.48 -4.48 2.85
CA SER A 418 -11.15 -4.78 4.24
C SER A 418 -11.36 -3.59 5.18
N TYR A 419 -11.16 -2.36 4.70
CA TYR A 419 -11.39 -1.14 5.45
C TYR A 419 -12.88 -0.77 5.51
N ALA A 420 -13.62 -1.01 4.43
CA ALA A 420 -15.05 -0.70 4.38
C ALA A 420 -15.88 -1.58 5.33
N ILE A 421 -15.53 -2.88 5.50
CA ILE A 421 -16.31 -3.80 6.36
C ILE A 421 -16.43 -3.30 7.82
N PRO A 422 -15.35 -2.96 8.55
CA PRO A 422 -15.48 -2.44 9.91
C PRO A 422 -16.15 -1.06 9.94
N ILE A 423 -15.96 -0.20 8.93
CA ILE A 423 -16.67 1.09 8.84
C ILE A 423 -18.18 0.88 8.70
N ILE A 424 -18.61 -0.08 7.88
CA ILE A 424 -20.02 -0.47 7.74
C ILE A 424 -20.53 -1.06 9.05
N ALA A 425 -19.75 -1.90 9.73
CA ALA A 425 -20.13 -2.47 11.02
C ALA A 425 -20.39 -1.38 12.08
N VAL A 426 -19.52 -0.36 12.14
CA VAL A 426 -19.73 0.84 12.97
C VAL A 426 -21.05 1.54 12.61
N MET A 427 -21.35 1.74 11.33
CA MET A 427 -22.61 2.37 10.90
C MET A 427 -23.84 1.53 11.26
N VAL A 428 -23.79 0.21 11.06
CA VAL A 428 -24.89 -0.72 11.40
C VAL A 428 -25.14 -0.75 12.90
N GLY A 429 -24.07 -0.69 13.71
CA GLY A 429 -24.14 -0.56 15.17
C GLY A 429 -24.48 0.85 15.66
N ALA A 430 -24.99 1.73 14.79
CA ALA A 430 -25.32 3.13 15.09
C ALA A 430 -24.18 3.93 15.75
N ARG A 431 -22.92 3.53 15.48
CA ARG A 431 -21.69 4.07 16.06
C ARG A 431 -21.52 3.86 17.58
N GLY A 432 -22.33 3.01 18.22
CA GLY A 432 -22.22 2.71 19.65
C GLY A 432 -20.88 2.09 20.06
N GLY A 433 -20.30 1.24 19.21
CA GLY A 433 -19.01 0.59 19.48
C GLY A 433 -17.78 1.50 19.42
N VAL A 434 -17.94 2.79 19.10
CA VAL A 434 -16.85 3.78 19.04
C VAL A 434 -17.09 5.02 19.92
N GLU A 435 -18.07 4.98 20.84
CA GLU A 435 -18.44 6.15 21.66
C GLU A 435 -17.28 6.64 22.55
N ASP A 436 -16.54 5.71 23.18
CA ASP A 436 -15.38 6.04 24.03
C ASP A 436 -14.04 5.97 23.28
N ALA A 437 -14.05 6.18 21.97
CA ALA A 437 -12.83 6.24 21.18
C ALA A 437 -11.96 7.43 21.61
N THR A 438 -10.68 7.18 21.91
CA THR A 438 -9.73 8.25 22.28
C THR A 438 -9.60 9.29 21.16
N TYR A 439 -9.79 8.86 19.91
CA TYR A 439 -9.89 9.71 18.73
C TYR A 439 -11.34 9.69 18.19
N SER A 440 -12.25 10.41 18.85
CA SER A 440 -13.66 10.46 18.42
C SER A 440 -13.91 11.51 17.33
N LEU A 441 -14.62 11.13 16.27
CA LEU A 441 -15.13 12.04 15.24
C LEU A 441 -16.48 12.67 15.63
N GLY A 442 -17.09 12.19 16.73
CA GLY A 442 -18.41 12.61 17.17
C GLY A 442 -19.45 12.54 16.04
N LYS A 443 -20.15 13.65 15.79
CA LYS A 443 -21.22 13.73 14.78
C LYS A 443 -20.69 13.67 13.33
N TRP A 444 -19.45 14.09 13.10
CA TRP A 444 -18.84 14.07 11.77
C TRP A 444 -18.49 12.66 11.29
N GLY A 445 -18.43 11.69 12.21
CA GLY A 445 -18.11 10.32 11.87
C GLY A 445 -19.13 9.65 10.96
N TRP A 446 -20.41 10.02 11.00
CA TRP A 446 -21.38 9.55 10.00
C TRP A 446 -21.04 10.00 8.59
N ALA A 447 -20.69 11.28 8.42
CA ALA A 447 -20.32 11.82 7.12
C ALA A 447 -19.04 11.16 6.60
N CYS A 448 -18.02 11.02 7.46
CA CYS A 448 -16.75 10.37 7.10
C CYS A 448 -16.97 8.90 6.71
N ASN A 449 -17.75 8.15 7.49
CA ASN A 449 -18.03 6.74 7.22
C ASN A 449 -18.80 6.55 5.90
N ILE A 450 -19.82 7.38 5.62
CA ILE A 450 -20.58 7.32 4.36
C ILE A 450 -19.66 7.60 3.16
N ILE A 451 -18.87 8.67 3.26
CA ILE A 451 -17.93 9.05 2.19
C ILE A 451 -16.90 7.93 1.97
N ALA A 452 -16.35 7.36 3.04
CA ALA A 452 -15.39 6.25 2.97
C ALA A 452 -15.97 5.03 2.26
N VAL A 453 -17.20 4.62 2.60
CA VAL A 453 -17.85 3.45 1.97
C VAL A 453 -18.16 3.71 0.50
N LEU A 454 -18.65 4.91 0.15
CA LEU A 454 -18.92 5.28 -1.24
C LEU A 454 -17.63 5.37 -2.06
N TRP A 455 -16.55 5.87 -1.47
CA TRP A 455 -15.25 5.93 -2.10
C TRP A 455 -14.69 4.53 -2.39
N VAL A 456 -14.68 3.64 -1.39
CA VAL A 456 -14.26 2.25 -1.60
C VAL A 456 -15.15 1.56 -2.64
N ALA A 457 -16.46 1.78 -2.62
CA ALA A 457 -17.36 1.22 -3.63
C ALA A 457 -17.02 1.71 -5.05
N LEU A 458 -16.65 2.98 -5.20
CA LEU A 458 -16.17 3.54 -6.46
C LEU A 458 -14.81 2.92 -6.88
N GLU A 459 -13.86 2.79 -5.95
CA GLU A 459 -12.57 2.12 -6.20
C GLU A 459 -12.79 0.69 -6.69
N MET A 460 -13.67 -0.09 -6.06
CA MET A 460 -13.98 -1.46 -6.50
C MET A 460 -14.42 -1.53 -7.97
N VAL A 461 -15.22 -0.57 -8.42
CA VAL A 461 -15.64 -0.51 -9.84
C VAL A 461 -14.50 -0.01 -10.71
N LEU A 462 -13.79 1.03 -10.28
CA LEU A 462 -12.72 1.66 -11.04
C LEU A 462 -11.58 0.69 -11.35
N PHE A 463 -11.12 -0.04 -10.34
CA PHE A 463 -10.05 -1.04 -10.43
C PHE A 463 -10.52 -2.39 -11.01
N SER A 464 -11.79 -2.48 -11.44
CA SER A 464 -12.30 -3.63 -12.22
C SER A 464 -12.46 -3.32 -13.71
N MET A 465 -12.25 -2.08 -14.12
CA MET A 465 -12.48 -1.60 -15.49
C MET A 465 -11.15 -1.36 -16.22
N PRO A 466 -11.04 -1.73 -17.50
CA PRO A 466 -9.83 -1.53 -18.28
C PRO A 466 -9.53 -0.04 -18.49
N ALA A 467 -8.24 0.31 -18.44
CA ALA A 467 -7.78 1.69 -18.63
C ALA A 467 -7.96 2.20 -20.08
N VAL A 468 -8.10 1.32 -21.07
CA VAL A 468 -8.28 1.69 -22.49
C VAL A 468 -9.32 0.79 -23.17
N LEU A 469 -10.05 1.36 -24.12
CA LEU A 469 -10.93 0.66 -25.05
C LEU A 469 -10.50 0.88 -26.52
N PRO A 470 -10.74 -0.10 -27.42
CA PRO A 470 -11.28 -1.44 -27.16
C PRO A 470 -10.26 -2.35 -26.46
N VAL A 471 -10.76 -3.33 -25.69
CA VAL A 471 -9.90 -4.39 -25.13
C VAL A 471 -9.59 -5.38 -26.24
N GLU A 472 -8.35 -5.40 -26.73
CA GLU A 472 -7.89 -6.43 -27.65
C GLU A 472 -7.62 -7.74 -26.88
N LYS A 473 -8.09 -8.86 -27.41
CA LYS A 473 -7.91 -10.16 -26.74
C LYS A 473 -6.45 -10.57 -26.85
N GLU A 474 -5.79 -10.81 -25.72
CA GLU A 474 -4.59 -11.63 -25.69
C GLU A 474 -4.95 -13.02 -26.23
N THR A 475 -4.60 -13.31 -27.49
CA THR A 475 -4.53 -14.69 -27.94
C THR A 475 -3.41 -15.37 -27.17
N MET A 476 -3.79 -16.30 -26.29
CA MET A 476 -2.93 -17.30 -25.63
C MET A 476 -2.28 -18.25 -26.67
N ILE A 477 -1.52 -17.71 -27.63
CA ILE A 477 -0.72 -18.49 -28.56
C ILE A 477 0.72 -18.03 -28.43
N VAL A 478 1.57 -18.99 -28.09
CA VAL A 478 3.02 -18.90 -27.93
C VAL A 478 3.65 -18.54 -29.27
N ASP A 479 3.65 -17.26 -29.62
CA ASP A 479 4.55 -16.67 -30.62
C ASP A 479 5.02 -15.32 -30.09
N TYR A 480 6.30 -15.25 -29.73
CA TYR A 480 6.98 -14.05 -29.27
C TYR A 480 6.87 -12.95 -30.33
N ARG A 481 5.99 -11.97 -30.10
CA ARG A 481 5.89 -10.72 -30.85
C ARG A 481 6.38 -9.57 -29.97
N PRO A 482 7.07 -8.56 -30.54
CA PRO A 482 7.61 -7.45 -29.75
C PRO A 482 6.48 -6.59 -29.17
N ALA A 483 6.79 -5.95 -28.04
CA ALA A 483 5.94 -5.30 -27.02
C ALA A 483 4.97 -4.18 -27.47
N ALA A 484 4.60 -4.08 -28.75
CA ALA A 484 3.75 -3.00 -29.27
C ALA A 484 2.23 -3.25 -29.13
N ASP A 485 1.78 -4.51 -29.07
CA ASP A 485 0.36 -4.89 -29.13
C ASP A 485 -0.23 -5.43 -27.81
N GLU A 486 0.53 -5.46 -26.70
CA GLU A 486 0.03 -5.93 -25.39
C GLU A 486 -0.73 -4.79 -24.67
N ARG A 487 -2.03 -4.63 -24.95
CA ARG A 487 -2.80 -3.47 -24.45
C ARG A 487 -4.15 -3.86 -23.80
N TYR A 488 -4.14 -3.85 -22.46
CA TYR A 488 -5.24 -3.50 -21.53
C TYR A 488 -6.41 -4.47 -21.28
N ALA A 489 -6.16 -5.77 -21.10
CA ALA A 489 -7.11 -6.58 -20.34
C ALA A 489 -6.90 -6.36 -18.83
N ASP A 490 -7.91 -5.83 -18.13
CA ASP A 490 -7.89 -5.74 -16.66
C ASP A 490 -8.46 -7.03 -16.05
N TYR A 491 -7.58 -7.84 -15.47
CA TYR A 491 -7.93 -9.10 -14.81
C TYR A 491 -8.12 -8.94 -13.29
N ALA A 492 -8.08 -7.73 -12.73
CA ALA A 492 -8.11 -7.53 -11.29
C ALA A 492 -9.39 -8.11 -10.65
N SER A 493 -10.55 -7.92 -11.26
CA SER A 493 -11.81 -8.51 -10.79
C SER A 493 -11.78 -10.04 -10.76
N VAL A 494 -11.14 -10.68 -11.76
CA VAL A 494 -11.00 -12.14 -11.85
C VAL A 494 -10.09 -12.66 -10.75
N VAL A 495 -8.95 -12.01 -10.54
CA VAL A 495 -7.99 -12.37 -9.48
C VAL A 495 -8.61 -12.15 -8.09
N PHE A 496 -9.34 -11.05 -7.89
CA PHE A 496 -10.09 -10.77 -6.66
C PHE A 496 -11.10 -11.88 -6.35
N VAL A 497 -11.91 -12.28 -7.34
CA VAL A 497 -12.86 -13.40 -7.18
C VAL A 497 -12.14 -14.72 -6.94
N GLY A 498 -10.98 -14.94 -7.57
CA GLY A 498 -10.13 -16.11 -7.35
C GLY A 498 -9.67 -16.23 -5.90
N PHE A 499 -9.12 -15.16 -5.32
CA PHE A 499 -8.74 -15.15 -3.90
C PHE A 499 -9.93 -15.26 -2.96
N ALA A 500 -11.06 -14.62 -3.29
CA ALA A 500 -12.30 -14.78 -2.53
C ALA A 500 -12.79 -16.24 -2.55
N ALA A 501 -12.67 -16.94 -3.68
CA ALA A 501 -13.00 -18.35 -3.80
C ALA A 501 -12.04 -19.24 -2.99
N ILE A 502 -10.74 -18.93 -2.97
CA ILE A 502 -9.75 -19.64 -2.13
C ILE A 502 -10.11 -19.46 -0.64
N SER A 503 -10.39 -18.22 -0.21
CA SER A 503 -10.82 -17.91 1.16
C SER A 503 -12.10 -18.67 1.52
N ALA A 504 -13.12 -18.64 0.65
CA ALA A 504 -14.37 -19.36 0.85
C ALA A 504 -14.17 -20.88 0.91
N GLY A 505 -13.33 -21.42 0.03
CA GLY A 505 -12.95 -22.84 0.04
C GLY A 505 -12.29 -23.24 1.35
N TRP A 506 -11.33 -22.44 1.84
CA TRP A 506 -10.68 -22.69 3.13
C TRP A 506 -11.64 -22.54 4.31
N TYR A 507 -12.57 -21.59 4.26
CA TYR A 507 -13.63 -21.45 5.26
C TYR A 507 -14.50 -22.71 5.34
N MET A 508 -14.88 -23.27 4.20
CA MET A 508 -15.70 -24.49 4.14
C MET A 508 -14.95 -25.74 4.62
N ILE A 509 -13.63 -25.83 4.35
CA ILE A 509 -12.82 -26.99 4.74
C ILE A 509 -12.46 -26.93 6.24
N ASN A 510 -11.95 -25.79 6.71
CA ASN A 510 -11.34 -25.67 8.03
C ASN A 510 -11.94 -24.54 8.88
N GLY A 511 -12.13 -23.36 8.28
CA GLY A 511 -12.52 -22.14 9.01
C GLY A 511 -13.80 -22.31 9.82
N ARG A 512 -14.85 -22.91 9.26
CA ARG A 512 -16.13 -23.15 9.95
C ARG A 512 -16.03 -24.02 11.21
N PHE A 513 -14.95 -24.78 11.37
CA PHE A 513 -14.75 -25.70 12.49
C PHE A 513 -13.74 -25.19 13.52
N HIS A 514 -12.72 -24.43 13.10
CA HIS A 514 -11.60 -24.05 13.95
C HIS A 514 -11.44 -22.54 14.16
N TYR A 515 -12.03 -21.71 13.30
CA TYR A 515 -11.96 -20.25 13.45
C TYR A 515 -13.02 -19.77 14.44
N ALA A 516 -12.58 -19.52 15.68
CA ALA A 516 -13.42 -18.96 16.73
C ALA A 516 -13.47 -17.42 16.71
N GLY A 517 -12.77 -16.79 15.75
CA GLY A 517 -12.54 -15.35 15.74
C GLY A 517 -11.48 -14.92 16.75
N PRO A 518 -11.07 -13.64 16.70
CA PRO A 518 -10.21 -13.06 17.72
C PRO A 518 -10.91 -13.02 19.09
N PRO A 519 -10.16 -12.85 20.20
CA PRO A 519 -10.75 -12.72 21.53
C PRO A 519 -11.72 -11.52 21.61
N VAL A 520 -12.80 -11.69 22.37
CA VAL A 520 -13.76 -10.60 22.66
C VAL A 520 -13.12 -9.63 23.63
N ALA A 521 -13.27 -8.32 23.41
CA ALA A 521 -12.81 -7.33 24.38
C ALA A 521 -13.62 -7.45 25.68
N LYS A 522 -12.97 -7.50 26.84
CA LYS A 522 -13.64 -7.71 28.14
C LYS A 522 -14.72 -6.68 28.46
N GLN A 523 -14.59 -5.46 27.94
CA GLN A 523 -15.59 -4.40 28.07
C GLN A 523 -16.94 -4.77 27.45
N LEU A 524 -16.96 -5.66 26.44
CA LEU A 524 -18.18 -6.15 25.78
C LEU A 524 -18.73 -7.42 26.43
N GLU A 525 -18.00 -8.04 27.36
CA GLU A 525 -18.47 -9.20 28.15
C GLU A 525 -19.32 -8.77 29.36
N ALA A 526 -19.26 -7.50 29.77
CA ALA A 526 -20.00 -6.97 30.92
C ALA A 526 -21.44 -6.54 30.60
N ASP A 527 -21.77 -6.38 29.31
CA ASP A 527 -23.13 -6.12 28.80
C ASP A 527 -23.86 -7.42 28.37
N ASP A 528 -23.25 -8.59 28.66
CA ASP A 528 -23.85 -9.94 28.62
C ASP A 528 -24.36 -10.36 30.00
#